data_AF-A0A4P1QPU5-F1
#
_entry.id   AF-A0A4P1QPU5-F1
#
_cell.length_a   1.000
_cell.length_b   1.000
_cell.length_c   1.000
_cell.angle_alpha   90.00
_cell.angle_beta   90.00
_cell.angle_gamma   90.00
#
_symmetry.space_group_name_H-M   'P 1'
#
loop_
_entity.id
_entity.type
_entity.pdbx_description
1 polymer ?
#
loop_
_entity_poly.entity_id
_entity_poly.type
_entity_poly.pdbx_seq_one_letter_code
_entity_poly.pdbx_strand_id
1 'polypeptide(L)'
;MYLFVNPSAYDTAWLAIIPDSKYPSQPMFKSYLDWLLNNQNLEGFWGESDTFGKPTIQALSATIVSMVALKKWKTGASMIQKGMSFIDANGEKLLNEVKENCPLWFAIVFPATLELAEEIGLEVAFPEAALEIISYISRCRESYLNKEEAVGNLHYYPQLLSYLEALPRCYVSEEDISNNLSKDGSMFQSPSASAKAFMVTGNQECLTYLQSLAQKFPNGGFDS
;
A
#
# COMPACT_ATOMS: atom_id res chain seq x y z
N MET A 1 22.29 -7.90 -17.87
CA MET A 1 21.63 -8.98 -17.12
C MET A 1 20.33 -8.39 -16.62
N TYR A 2 19.21 -8.70 -17.28
CA TYR A 2 17.90 -8.22 -16.86
C TYR A 2 17.55 -8.95 -15.58
N LEU A 3 17.61 -8.27 -14.44
CA LEU A 3 17.01 -8.76 -13.20
C LEU A 3 15.51 -8.79 -13.45
N PHE A 4 14.92 -9.99 -13.54
CA PHE A 4 13.48 -10.15 -13.42
C PHE A 4 13.14 -9.84 -11.96
N VAL A 5 12.77 -8.59 -11.70
CA VAL A 5 12.21 -8.16 -10.43
C VAL A 5 10.69 -8.36 -10.54
N ASN A 6 10.07 -8.82 -9.45
CA ASN A 6 8.66 -9.16 -9.45
C ASN A 6 7.85 -7.87 -9.24
N PRO A 7 6.83 -7.58 -10.09
CA PRO A 7 6.05 -6.37 -9.92
C PRO A 7 5.41 -6.24 -8.53
N SER A 8 5.60 -5.07 -7.89
CA SER A 8 5.01 -4.76 -6.59
C SER A 8 3.50 -4.62 -6.71
N ALA A 9 2.78 -5.64 -6.23
CA ALA A 9 1.33 -5.61 -6.21
C ALA A 9 0.78 -4.52 -5.29
N TYR A 10 1.51 -4.19 -4.21
CA TYR A 10 1.15 -3.12 -3.28
C TYR A 10 1.16 -1.76 -3.97
N ASP A 11 2.24 -1.40 -4.66
CA ASP A 11 2.33 -0.14 -5.39
C ASP A 11 1.38 -0.10 -6.60
N THR A 12 1.23 -1.23 -7.29
CA THR A 12 0.26 -1.37 -8.39
C THR A 12 -1.15 -1.07 -7.89
N ALA A 13 -1.52 -1.55 -6.70
CA ALA A 13 -2.82 -1.28 -6.10
C ALA A 13 -3.00 0.19 -5.71
N TRP A 14 -1.96 0.86 -5.22
CA TRP A 14 -2.00 2.30 -4.97
C TRP A 14 -2.26 3.13 -6.22
N LEU A 15 -1.63 2.79 -7.36
CA LEU A 15 -1.94 3.46 -8.63
C LEU A 15 -3.37 3.14 -9.10
N ALA A 16 -3.83 1.91 -8.91
CA ALA A 16 -5.18 1.51 -9.27
C ALA A 16 -6.25 2.28 -8.46
N ILE A 17 -5.94 2.77 -7.26
CA ILE A 17 -6.88 3.55 -6.42
C ILE A 17 -7.07 4.98 -6.93
N ILE A 18 -6.14 5.54 -7.71
CA ILE A 18 -6.17 6.95 -8.11
C ILE A 18 -7.39 7.23 -9.01
N PRO A 19 -8.29 8.16 -8.61
CA PRO A 19 -9.42 8.57 -9.45
C PRO A 19 -8.96 9.42 -10.63
N ASP A 20 -9.62 9.27 -11.77
CA ASP A 20 -9.40 10.15 -12.92
C ASP A 20 -9.77 11.59 -12.59
N SER A 21 -8.93 12.55 -12.99
CA SER A 21 -9.10 13.97 -12.66
C SER A 21 -10.34 14.60 -13.32
N LYS A 22 -10.81 14.06 -14.46
CA LYS A 22 -12.00 14.54 -15.18
C LYS A 22 -13.22 13.70 -14.86
N TYR A 23 -13.04 12.41 -14.61
CA TYR A 23 -14.10 11.44 -14.36
C TYR A 23 -13.83 10.66 -13.06
N PRO A 24 -14.08 11.23 -11.87
CA PRO A 24 -13.71 10.61 -10.59
C PRO A 24 -14.36 9.24 -10.29
N SER A 25 -15.36 8.85 -11.09
CA SER A 25 -16.03 7.54 -11.02
C SER A 25 -15.27 6.40 -11.69
N GLN A 26 -14.10 6.66 -12.30
CA GLN A 26 -13.25 5.64 -12.91
C GLN A 26 -11.77 5.80 -12.48
N PRO A 27 -10.97 4.72 -12.54
CA PRO A 27 -9.54 4.81 -12.25
C PRO A 27 -8.81 5.63 -13.33
N MET A 28 -7.86 6.45 -12.91
CA MET A 28 -6.94 7.14 -13.81
C MET A 28 -6.07 6.15 -14.58
N PHE A 29 -5.56 5.13 -13.89
CA PHE A 29 -4.67 4.11 -14.44
C PHE A 29 -5.40 2.78 -14.59
N LYS A 30 -6.33 2.70 -15.56
CA LYS A 30 -7.18 1.51 -15.75
C LYS A 30 -6.39 0.21 -15.90
N SER A 31 -5.25 0.23 -16.59
CA SER A 31 -4.42 -0.97 -16.79
C SER A 31 -3.88 -1.56 -15.49
N TYR A 32 -3.73 -0.76 -14.43
CA TYR A 32 -3.29 -1.21 -13.12
C TYR A 32 -4.41 -1.96 -12.39
N LEU A 33 -5.64 -1.49 -12.51
CA LEU A 33 -6.81 -2.23 -12.03
C LEU A 33 -6.98 -3.54 -12.80
N ASP A 34 -6.81 -3.51 -14.12
CA ASP A 34 -6.85 -4.72 -14.96
C ASP A 34 -5.72 -5.69 -14.57
N TRP A 35 -4.53 -5.20 -14.22
CA TRP A 35 -3.45 -6.04 -13.71
C TRP A 35 -3.86 -6.76 -12.43
N LEU A 36 -4.46 -6.07 -11.45
CA LEU A 36 -4.93 -6.72 -10.21
C LEU A 36 -5.94 -7.82 -10.51
N LEU A 37 -6.86 -7.59 -11.45
CA LEU A 37 -7.86 -8.57 -11.88
C LEU A 37 -7.24 -9.83 -12.52
N ASN A 38 -6.04 -9.72 -13.09
CA ASN A 38 -5.42 -10.83 -13.83
C ASN A 38 -4.24 -11.48 -13.08
N ASN A 39 -3.81 -10.94 -11.94
CA ASN A 39 -2.60 -11.37 -11.23
C ASN A 39 -2.84 -11.77 -9.76
N GLN A 40 -4.08 -12.07 -9.36
CA GLN A 40 -4.32 -12.79 -8.10
C GLN A 40 -3.81 -14.21 -8.24
N ASN A 41 -3.02 -14.69 -7.28
CA ASN A 41 -2.51 -16.06 -7.35
C ASN A 41 -3.56 -17.11 -7.00
N LEU A 42 -3.19 -18.39 -7.15
CA LEU A 42 -4.09 -19.52 -6.91
C LEU A 42 -4.54 -19.64 -5.45
N GLU A 43 -3.74 -19.15 -4.50
CA GLU A 43 -4.05 -19.13 -3.06
C GLU A 43 -4.88 -17.91 -2.65
N GLY A 44 -5.22 -17.02 -3.59
CA GLY A 44 -6.11 -15.89 -3.35
C GLY A 44 -5.44 -14.60 -2.90
N PHE A 45 -4.11 -14.52 -2.89
CA PHE A 45 -3.38 -13.31 -2.49
C PHE A 45 -2.69 -12.61 -3.65
N TRP A 46 -2.27 -11.38 -3.37
CA TRP A 46 -1.34 -10.61 -4.20
C TRP A 46 -0.07 -10.33 -3.41
N GLY A 47 1.05 -10.19 -4.11
CA GLY A 47 2.35 -9.91 -3.53
C GLY A 47 3.30 -11.11 -3.60
N GLU A 48 4.44 -10.96 -2.93
CA GLU A 48 5.55 -11.89 -3.06
C GLU A 48 5.32 -13.20 -2.30
N SER A 49 5.97 -14.24 -2.79
CA SER A 49 6.11 -15.51 -2.10
C SER A 49 7.59 -15.76 -1.80
N ASP A 50 7.88 -16.47 -0.72
CA ASP A 50 9.23 -16.91 -0.41
C ASP A 50 9.77 -17.93 -1.44
N THR A 51 11.01 -18.39 -1.25
CA THR A 51 11.65 -19.37 -2.14
C THR A 51 10.94 -20.73 -2.18
N PHE A 52 10.02 -20.99 -1.26
CA PHE A 52 9.19 -22.19 -1.18
C PHE A 52 7.76 -21.95 -1.67
N GLY A 53 7.46 -20.77 -2.22
CA GLY A 53 6.14 -20.41 -2.71
C GLY A 53 5.13 -20.08 -1.62
N LYS A 54 5.57 -19.82 -0.37
CA LYS A 54 4.68 -19.43 0.73
C LYS A 54 4.49 -17.92 0.73
N PRO A 55 3.30 -17.42 1.12
CA PRO A 55 3.07 -15.99 1.29
C PRO A 55 4.03 -15.39 2.32
N THR A 56 4.42 -14.14 2.12
CA THR A 56 5.18 -13.35 3.09
C THR A 56 4.28 -12.33 3.78
N ILE A 57 4.81 -11.62 4.79
CA ILE A 57 4.09 -10.49 5.41
C ILE A 57 3.76 -9.37 4.43
N GLN A 58 4.58 -9.15 3.37
CA GLN A 58 4.24 -8.19 2.31
C GLN A 58 2.93 -8.56 1.61
N ALA A 59 2.64 -9.86 1.46
CA ALA A 59 1.42 -10.34 0.82
C ALA A 59 0.15 -9.93 1.58
N LEU A 60 0.20 -9.77 2.91
CA LEU A 60 -0.95 -9.27 3.68
C LEU A 60 -1.31 -7.84 3.24
N SER A 61 -0.35 -6.92 3.33
CA SER A 61 -0.56 -5.51 2.96
C SER A 61 -0.93 -5.37 1.48
N ALA A 62 -0.22 -6.07 0.59
CA ALA A 62 -0.51 -6.05 -0.85
C ALA A 62 -1.92 -6.57 -1.15
N THR A 63 -2.36 -7.64 -0.49
CA THR A 63 -3.70 -8.21 -0.68
C THR A 63 -4.79 -7.26 -0.19
N ILE A 64 -4.61 -6.65 0.99
CA ILE A 64 -5.60 -5.70 1.53
C ILE A 64 -5.76 -4.50 0.60
N VAL A 65 -4.67 -3.85 0.17
CA VAL A 65 -4.75 -2.69 -0.74
C VAL A 65 -5.30 -3.09 -2.12
N SER A 66 -4.98 -4.30 -2.61
CA SER A 66 -5.56 -4.83 -3.85
C SER A 66 -7.08 -4.99 -3.73
N MET A 67 -7.58 -5.55 -2.62
CA MET A 67 -9.01 -5.65 -2.36
C MET A 67 -9.67 -4.28 -2.23
N VAL A 68 -8.99 -3.30 -1.61
CA VAL A 68 -9.44 -1.90 -1.56
C VAL A 68 -9.64 -1.33 -2.96
N ALA A 69 -8.65 -1.48 -3.84
CA ALA A 69 -8.73 -1.00 -5.22
C ALA A 69 -9.93 -1.62 -5.96
N LEU A 70 -10.09 -2.95 -5.87
CA LEU A 70 -11.20 -3.66 -6.49
C LEU A 70 -12.56 -3.21 -5.95
N LYS A 71 -12.68 -3.08 -4.62
CA LYS A 71 -13.90 -2.65 -3.93
C LYS A 71 -14.27 -1.20 -4.30
N LYS A 72 -13.30 -0.29 -4.32
CA LYS A 72 -13.48 1.13 -4.70
C LYS A 72 -14.16 1.24 -6.07
N TRP A 73 -13.72 0.44 -7.04
CA TRP A 73 -14.25 0.44 -8.40
C TRP A 73 -15.37 -0.58 -8.63
N LYS A 74 -15.92 -1.16 -7.56
CA LYS A 74 -17.06 -2.10 -7.59
C LYS A 74 -16.83 -3.27 -8.57
N THR A 75 -15.61 -3.78 -8.61
CA THR A 75 -15.20 -4.90 -9.47
C THR A 75 -14.54 -6.02 -8.64
N GLY A 76 -14.25 -7.16 -9.27
CA GLY A 76 -13.44 -8.21 -8.65
C GLY A 76 -14.04 -8.86 -7.39
N ALA A 77 -15.36 -8.89 -7.25
CA ALA A 77 -16.02 -9.39 -6.03
C ALA A 77 -15.57 -10.82 -5.63
N SER A 78 -15.40 -11.72 -6.58
CA SER A 78 -14.89 -13.08 -6.33
C SER A 78 -13.42 -13.08 -5.88
N MET A 79 -12.61 -12.13 -6.34
CA MET A 79 -11.21 -11.98 -5.95
C MET A 79 -11.10 -11.39 -4.55
N ILE A 80 -11.97 -10.44 -4.19
CA ILE A 80 -12.09 -9.94 -2.81
C ILE A 80 -12.41 -11.09 -1.86
N GLN A 81 -13.37 -11.95 -2.21
CA GLN A 81 -13.70 -13.12 -1.38
C GLN A 81 -12.51 -14.07 -1.21
N LYS A 82 -11.76 -14.35 -2.28
CA LYS A 82 -10.53 -15.15 -2.21
C LYS A 82 -9.45 -14.50 -1.34
N GLY A 83 -9.29 -13.18 -1.42
CA GLY A 83 -8.37 -12.42 -0.57
C GLY A 83 -8.74 -12.49 0.90
N MET A 84 -10.03 -12.42 1.21
CA MET A 84 -10.53 -12.64 2.59
C MET A 84 -10.25 -14.07 3.06
N SER A 85 -10.50 -15.09 2.23
CA SER A 85 -10.18 -16.48 2.56
C SER A 85 -8.68 -16.70 2.79
N PHE A 86 -7.83 -16.02 2.02
CA PHE A 86 -6.39 -16.04 2.24
C PHE A 86 -6.00 -15.46 3.61
N ILE A 87 -6.55 -14.29 3.97
CA ILE A 87 -6.27 -13.62 5.24
C ILE A 87 -6.77 -14.47 6.41
N ASP A 88 -7.97 -15.04 6.31
CA ASP A 88 -8.51 -15.95 7.33
C ASP A 88 -7.61 -17.18 7.53
N ALA A 89 -7.14 -17.79 6.44
CA ALA A 89 -6.31 -19.00 6.50
C ALA A 89 -4.86 -18.76 6.94
N ASN A 90 -4.28 -17.59 6.66
CA ASN A 90 -2.83 -17.34 6.81
C ASN A 90 -2.47 -16.18 7.73
N GLY A 91 -3.42 -15.29 8.04
CA GLY A 91 -3.16 -14.04 8.77
C GLY A 91 -2.52 -14.26 10.12
N GLU A 92 -3.06 -15.16 10.94
CA GLU A 92 -2.50 -15.50 12.25
C GLU A 92 -1.05 -15.98 12.13
N LYS A 93 -0.78 -16.90 11.19
CA LYS A 93 0.55 -17.48 11.01
C LYS A 93 1.56 -16.41 10.61
N LEU A 94 1.24 -15.61 9.59
CA LEU A 94 2.12 -14.56 9.06
C LEU A 94 2.40 -13.48 10.11
N LEU A 95 1.39 -13.10 10.89
CA LEU A 95 1.56 -12.12 11.96
C LEU A 95 2.41 -12.67 13.12
N ASN A 96 2.27 -13.97 13.44
CA ASN A 96 3.12 -14.61 14.45
C ASN A 96 4.61 -14.65 14.05
N GLU A 97 4.94 -14.74 12.76
CA GLU A 97 6.33 -14.72 12.28
C GLU A 97 7.06 -13.41 12.62
N VAL A 98 6.31 -12.30 12.77
CA VAL A 98 6.87 -10.96 13.04
C VAL A 98 6.60 -10.45 14.45
N LYS A 99 5.90 -11.21 15.30
CA LYS A 99 5.48 -10.77 16.63
C LYS A 99 6.62 -10.22 17.49
N GLU A 100 7.77 -10.89 17.49
CA GLU A 100 8.92 -10.52 18.32
C GLU A 100 9.89 -9.54 17.62
N ASN A 101 9.86 -9.48 16.29
CA ASN A 101 10.80 -8.71 15.48
C ASN A 101 10.08 -8.03 14.31
N CYS A 102 9.04 -7.25 14.60
CA CYS A 102 8.25 -6.59 13.59
C CYS A 102 9.09 -5.54 12.84
N PRO A 103 9.28 -5.66 11.52
CA PRO A 103 9.99 -4.65 10.75
C PRO A 103 9.28 -3.30 10.85
N LEU A 104 10.04 -2.20 10.93
CA LEU A 104 9.49 -0.85 11.05
C LEU A 104 8.52 -0.52 9.91
N TRP A 105 8.89 -0.85 8.67
CA TRP A 105 8.05 -0.62 7.51
C TRP A 105 6.69 -1.32 7.64
N PHE A 106 6.67 -2.56 8.17
CA PHE A 106 5.44 -3.33 8.32
C PHE A 106 4.59 -2.77 9.46
N ALA A 107 5.23 -2.37 10.57
CA ALA A 107 4.55 -1.71 11.67
C ALA A 107 3.86 -0.41 11.23
N ILE A 108 4.45 0.34 10.30
CA ILE A 108 3.84 1.56 9.74
C ILE A 108 2.74 1.23 8.73
N VAL A 109 3.04 0.37 7.75
CA VAL A 109 2.18 0.11 6.59
C VAL A 109 0.96 -0.73 6.95
N PHE A 110 1.13 -1.84 7.66
CA PHE A 110 0.06 -2.82 7.84
C PHE A 110 -1.18 -2.25 8.53
N PRO A 111 -1.09 -1.56 9.69
CA PRO A 111 -2.27 -0.93 10.31
C PRO A 111 -2.94 0.09 9.38
N ALA A 112 -2.15 0.87 8.63
CA ALA A 112 -2.68 1.85 7.70
C ALA A 112 -3.48 1.22 6.54
N THR A 113 -3.11 0.01 6.10
CA THR A 113 -3.90 -0.72 5.09
C THR A 113 -5.26 -1.17 5.63
N LEU A 114 -5.35 -1.50 6.93
CA LEU A 114 -6.62 -1.84 7.58
C LEU A 114 -7.52 -0.60 7.69
N GLU A 115 -6.94 0.53 8.12
CA GLU A 115 -7.63 1.83 8.15
C GLU A 115 -8.17 2.19 6.76
N LEU A 116 -7.34 2.03 5.72
CA LEU A 116 -7.74 2.28 4.33
C LEU A 116 -8.90 1.38 3.88
N ALA A 117 -8.91 0.11 4.30
CA ALA A 117 -9.99 -0.82 4.01
C ALA A 117 -11.28 -0.44 4.75
N GLU A 118 -11.19 -0.02 6.00
CA GLU A 118 -12.33 0.47 6.77
C GLU A 118 -12.93 1.75 6.14
N GLU A 119 -12.08 2.70 5.73
CA GLU A 119 -12.50 3.96 5.08
C GLU A 119 -13.40 3.75 3.85
N ILE A 120 -13.23 2.64 3.14
CA ILE A 120 -13.99 2.31 1.92
C ILE A 120 -15.09 1.26 2.16
N GLY A 121 -15.34 0.89 3.42
CA GLY A 121 -16.38 -0.07 3.81
C GLY A 121 -16.02 -1.52 3.45
N LEU A 122 -14.74 -1.87 3.56
CA LEU A 122 -14.23 -3.23 3.45
C LEU A 122 -13.77 -3.72 4.82
N GLU A 123 -14.64 -4.46 5.50
CA GLU A 123 -14.32 -5.09 6.79
C GLU A 123 -13.42 -6.30 6.57
N VAL A 124 -12.12 -6.15 6.89
CA VAL A 124 -11.14 -7.23 6.82
C VAL A 124 -11.13 -7.96 8.17
N ALA A 125 -11.72 -9.15 8.21
CA ALA A 125 -11.71 -9.99 9.40
C ALA A 125 -10.43 -10.83 9.47
N PHE A 126 -9.91 -10.98 10.68
CA PHE A 126 -8.79 -11.87 11.01
C PHE A 126 -9.26 -12.91 12.04
N PRO A 127 -8.58 -14.08 12.13
CA PRO A 127 -8.80 -15.02 13.22
C PRO A 127 -8.60 -14.35 14.59
N GLU A 128 -9.39 -14.75 15.59
CA GLU A 128 -9.34 -14.18 16.95
C GLU A 128 -7.91 -14.20 17.54
N ALA A 129 -7.17 -15.28 17.28
CA ALA A 129 -5.80 -15.45 17.75
C ALA A 129 -4.79 -14.42 17.16
N ALA A 130 -5.13 -13.79 16.03
CA ALA A 130 -4.31 -12.75 15.42
C ALA A 130 -4.55 -11.36 16.02
N LEU A 131 -5.70 -11.11 16.67
CA LEU A 131 -6.13 -9.77 17.08
C LEU A 131 -5.16 -9.13 18.06
N GLU A 132 -4.65 -9.88 19.04
CA GLU A 132 -3.65 -9.38 20.00
C GLU A 132 -2.35 -8.91 19.31
N ILE A 133 -1.94 -9.59 18.23
CA ILE A 133 -0.76 -9.22 17.46
C ILE A 133 -1.03 -7.96 16.65
N ILE A 134 -2.20 -7.84 16.03
CA ILE A 134 -2.62 -6.63 15.30
C ILE A 134 -2.67 -5.43 16.26
N SER A 135 -3.24 -5.59 17.45
CA SER A 135 -3.26 -4.55 18.48
C SER A 135 -1.87 -4.20 19.01
N TYR A 136 -0.95 -5.17 19.09
CA TYR A 136 0.45 -4.89 19.41
C TYR A 136 1.13 -4.06 18.30
N ILE A 137 1.02 -4.48 17.04
CA ILE A 137 1.61 -3.78 15.88
C ILE A 137 1.06 -2.35 15.77
N SER A 138 -0.24 -2.16 16.00
CA SER A 138 -0.88 -0.84 15.99
C SER A 138 -0.32 0.07 17.09
N ARG A 139 -0.12 -0.44 18.31
CA ARG A 139 0.54 0.31 19.39
C ARG A 139 2.00 0.62 19.08
N CYS A 140 2.72 -0.29 18.41
CA CYS A 140 4.07 -0.01 17.93
C CYS A 140 4.07 1.19 16.97
N ARG A 141 3.17 1.21 15.98
CA ARG A 141 2.99 2.33 15.04
C ARG A 141 2.76 3.65 15.78
N GLU A 142 1.80 3.68 16.71
CA GLU A 142 1.52 4.87 17.51
C GLU A 142 2.74 5.34 18.31
N SER A 143 3.47 4.41 18.93
CA SER A 143 4.70 4.76 19.67
C SER A 143 5.76 5.39 18.76
N TYR A 144 5.91 4.90 17.52
CA TYR A 144 6.82 5.48 16.55
C TYR A 144 6.34 6.88 16.13
N LEU A 145 5.10 7.03 15.70
CA LEU A 145 4.57 8.32 15.25
C LEU A 145 4.61 9.39 16.35
N ASN A 146 4.26 9.03 17.60
CA ASN A 146 4.28 9.96 18.74
C ASN A 146 5.70 10.38 19.14
N LYS A 147 6.69 9.48 19.08
CA LYS A 147 8.10 9.82 19.36
C LYS A 147 8.60 10.86 18.36
N GLU A 148 8.22 10.73 17.11
CA GLU A 148 8.64 11.62 16.02
C GLU A 148 7.95 12.97 16.12
N GLU A 149 6.66 13.00 16.47
CA GLU A 149 5.92 14.23 16.76
C GLU A 149 6.50 14.99 17.96
N ALA A 150 6.90 14.28 19.02
CA ALA A 150 7.52 14.87 20.21
C ALA A 150 8.90 15.50 19.92
N VAL A 151 9.60 15.06 18.87
CA VAL A 151 10.86 15.67 18.41
C VAL A 151 10.61 16.97 17.61
N GLY A 152 9.36 17.23 17.22
CA GLY A 152 8.88 18.55 16.81
C GLY A 152 9.26 18.98 15.40
N ASN A 153 9.81 18.10 14.56
CA ASN A 153 10.13 18.41 13.16
C ASN A 153 10.21 17.14 12.30
N LEU A 154 9.13 16.83 11.57
CA LEU A 154 9.14 15.86 10.46
C LEU A 154 10.19 16.20 9.38
N HIS A 155 10.62 17.47 9.33
CA HIS A 155 11.72 17.96 8.50
C HIS A 155 13.07 17.23 8.71
N TYR A 156 13.27 16.52 9.83
CA TYR A 156 14.52 15.81 10.13
C TYR A 156 14.50 14.30 9.90
N TYR A 157 13.35 13.70 9.53
CA TYR A 157 13.24 12.27 9.24
C TYR A 157 12.59 11.98 7.88
N PRO A 158 13.36 12.12 6.78
CA PRO A 158 12.91 11.76 5.43
C PRO A 158 12.41 10.30 5.30
N GLN A 159 12.80 9.42 6.23
CA GLN A 159 12.46 7.99 6.23
C GLN A 159 10.98 7.69 6.54
N LEU A 160 10.21 8.62 7.13
CA LEU A 160 8.77 8.40 7.34
C LEU A 160 7.96 8.80 6.11
N LEU A 161 8.38 9.87 5.43
CA LEU A 161 7.72 10.35 4.23
C LEU A 161 7.86 9.37 3.05
N SER A 162 8.79 8.40 3.10
CA SER A 162 8.81 7.28 2.16
C SER A 162 7.61 6.33 2.32
N TYR A 163 6.89 6.39 3.44
CA TYR A 163 5.66 5.66 3.73
C TYR A 163 4.45 6.61 3.79
N LEU A 164 4.47 7.71 3.04
CA LEU A 164 3.44 8.77 3.08
C LEU A 164 2.01 8.21 2.98
N GLU A 165 1.82 7.16 2.19
CA GLU A 165 0.54 6.48 1.99
C GLU A 165 -0.02 5.84 3.26
N ALA A 166 0.87 5.47 4.18
CA ALA A 166 0.57 4.84 5.45
C ALA A 166 0.61 5.81 6.64
N LEU A 167 0.84 7.11 6.41
CA LEU A 167 0.77 8.13 7.44
C LEU A 167 -0.66 8.69 7.58
N PRO A 168 -1.10 9.04 8.81
CA PRO A 168 -2.36 9.74 8.99
C PRO A 168 -2.36 11.09 8.27
N ARG A 169 -3.55 11.56 7.85
CA ARG A 169 -3.67 12.80 7.04
C ARG A 169 -3.05 14.04 7.71
N CYS A 170 -3.04 14.10 9.05
CA CYS A 170 -2.43 15.21 9.78
C CYS A 170 -0.91 15.31 9.62
N TYR A 171 -0.23 14.26 9.13
CA TYR A 171 1.21 14.24 8.87
C TYR A 171 1.58 14.63 7.43
N VAL A 172 0.59 14.97 6.58
CA VAL A 172 0.79 15.25 5.16
C VAL A 172 0.47 16.71 4.88
N SER A 173 1.51 17.53 4.63
CA SER A 173 1.35 18.92 4.19
C SER A 173 1.87 19.12 2.77
N GLU A 174 1.34 20.13 2.06
CA GLU A 174 1.82 20.52 0.72
C GLU A 174 3.29 20.95 0.75
N GLU A 175 3.72 21.60 1.84
CA GLU A 175 5.10 22.03 2.06
C GLU A 175 6.04 20.83 2.22
N ASP A 176 5.66 19.85 3.06
CA ASP A 176 6.46 18.64 3.25
C ASP A 176 6.59 17.83 1.96
N ILE A 177 5.52 17.73 1.17
CA ILE A 177 5.58 17.07 -0.14
C ILE A 177 6.56 17.83 -1.05
N SER A 178 6.36 19.14 -1.22
CA SER A 178 7.16 19.95 -2.15
C SER A 178 8.66 19.95 -1.79
N ASN A 179 8.99 19.93 -0.49
CA ASN A 179 10.37 19.92 -0.01
C ASN A 179 11.07 18.56 -0.18
N ASN A 180 10.33 17.47 -0.42
CA ASN A 180 10.87 16.10 -0.47
C ASN A 180 10.68 15.41 -1.83
N LEU A 181 10.27 16.13 -2.86
CA LEU A 181 10.22 15.61 -4.23
C LEU A 181 11.62 15.32 -4.77
N SER A 182 11.75 14.16 -5.40
CA SER A 182 12.89 13.81 -6.23
C SER A 182 12.87 14.60 -7.54
N LYS A 183 13.99 14.63 -8.27
CA LYS A 183 14.11 15.33 -9.56
C LYS A 183 13.12 14.86 -10.63
N ASP A 184 12.62 13.63 -10.51
CA ASP A 184 11.64 13.04 -11.41
C ASP A 184 10.18 13.26 -10.96
N GLY A 185 9.96 13.98 -9.85
CA GLY A 185 8.65 14.23 -9.27
C GLY A 185 8.16 13.14 -8.32
N SER A 186 8.94 12.09 -8.03
CA SER A 186 8.56 11.07 -7.06
C SER A 186 8.82 11.49 -5.62
N MET A 187 7.97 11.03 -4.71
CA MET A 187 8.27 11.01 -3.28
C MET A 187 9.16 9.80 -2.99
N PHE A 188 10.45 10.02 -2.68
CA PHE A 188 11.39 8.97 -2.29
C PHE A 188 11.50 7.76 -3.24
N GLN A 189 11.27 7.96 -4.55
CA GLN A 189 11.18 6.86 -5.53
C GLN A 189 10.09 5.82 -5.21
N SER A 190 9.14 6.16 -4.33
CA SER A 190 8.02 5.31 -3.91
C SER A 190 6.75 5.67 -4.68
N PRO A 191 6.23 4.76 -5.52
CA PRO A 191 4.99 5.00 -6.25
C PRO A 191 3.76 5.10 -5.34
N SER A 192 3.67 4.29 -4.28
CA SER A 192 2.59 4.40 -3.28
C SER A 192 2.59 5.77 -2.59
N ALA A 193 3.74 6.25 -2.13
CA ALA A 193 3.87 7.55 -1.48
C ALA A 193 3.54 8.69 -2.46
N SER A 194 4.02 8.61 -3.70
CA SER A 194 3.72 9.58 -4.76
C SER A 194 2.23 9.61 -5.11
N ALA A 195 1.59 8.43 -5.16
CA ALA A 195 0.15 8.29 -5.36
C ALA A 195 -0.66 8.95 -4.24
N LYS A 196 -0.28 8.72 -2.98
CA LYS A 196 -0.91 9.40 -1.84
C LYS A 196 -0.72 10.92 -1.91
N ALA A 197 0.51 11.38 -2.18
CA ALA A 197 0.81 12.80 -2.28
C ALA A 197 -0.08 13.47 -3.33
N PHE A 198 -0.16 12.89 -4.53
CA PHE A 198 -1.04 13.38 -5.58
C PHE A 198 -2.51 13.37 -5.18
N MET A 199 -3.03 12.30 -4.56
CA MET A 199 -4.43 12.22 -4.16
C MET A 199 -4.82 13.22 -3.07
N VAL A 200 -3.88 13.61 -2.21
CA VAL A 200 -4.13 14.56 -1.11
C VAL A 200 -3.99 16.01 -1.57
N THR A 201 -3.02 16.33 -2.42
CA THR A 201 -2.68 17.74 -2.75
C THR A 201 -2.89 18.13 -4.21
N GLY A 202 -3.07 17.16 -5.11
CA GLY A 202 -3.12 17.42 -6.55
C GLY A 202 -1.77 17.83 -7.15
N ASN A 203 -0.65 17.58 -6.45
CA ASN A 203 0.69 17.94 -6.90
C ASN A 203 1.00 17.37 -8.31
N GLN A 204 1.33 18.26 -9.24
CA GLN A 204 1.50 17.91 -10.65
C GLN A 204 2.82 17.20 -10.97
N GLU A 205 3.85 17.37 -10.14
CA GLU A 205 5.12 16.65 -10.29
C GLU A 205 4.93 15.17 -9.95
N CYS A 206 4.24 14.87 -8.84
CA CYS A 206 3.81 13.50 -8.52
C CYS A 206 2.99 12.87 -9.64
N LEU A 207 2.04 13.63 -10.22
CA LEU A 207 1.25 13.12 -11.34
C LEU A 207 2.11 12.80 -12.56
N THR A 208 3.06 13.68 -12.89
CA THR A 208 3.98 13.51 -14.03
C THR A 208 4.82 12.25 -13.84
N TYR A 209 5.34 12.02 -12.62
CA TYR A 209 6.04 10.80 -12.26
C TYR A 209 5.18 9.56 -12.47
N LEU A 210 3.96 9.53 -11.89
CA LEU A 210 3.05 8.39 -11.99
C LEU A 210 2.63 8.09 -13.43
N GLN A 211 2.41 9.12 -14.24
CA GLN A 211 2.15 8.97 -15.68
C GLN A 211 3.35 8.41 -16.43
N SER A 212 4.57 8.85 -16.10
CA SER A 212 5.81 8.30 -16.69
C SER A 212 5.98 6.82 -16.35
N LEU A 213 5.63 6.43 -15.12
CA LEU A 213 5.67 5.05 -14.66
C LEU A 213 4.65 4.20 -15.42
N ALA A 214 3.42 4.69 -15.57
CA ALA A 214 2.38 4.03 -16.35
C ALA A 214 2.73 3.92 -17.85
N GLN A 215 3.48 4.86 -18.41
CA GLN A 215 3.98 4.76 -19.79
C GLN A 215 5.08 3.69 -19.91
N LYS A 216 5.97 3.60 -18.91
CA LYS A 216 7.04 2.61 -18.87
C LYS A 216 6.51 1.19 -18.65
N PHE A 217 5.45 1.04 -17.85
CA PHE A 217 4.82 -0.22 -17.49
C PHE A 217 3.32 -0.21 -17.83
N PRO A 218 2.96 -0.22 -19.13
CA PRO A 218 1.60 0.04 -19.59
C PRO A 218 0.60 -1.05 -19.19
N ASN A 219 1.06 -2.26 -18.90
CA ASN A 219 0.23 -3.40 -18.53
C ASN A 219 0.03 -3.53 -17.01
N GLY A 220 0.47 -2.55 -16.22
CA GLY A 220 0.53 -2.65 -14.77
C GLY A 220 1.65 -3.58 -14.30
N GLY A 221 1.91 -3.55 -12.99
CA GLY A 221 3.05 -4.24 -12.39
C GLY A 221 4.37 -3.55 -12.74
N PHE A 222 5.04 -2.99 -11.73
CA PHE A 222 6.39 -2.46 -11.88
C PHE A 222 7.21 -2.72 -10.62
N ASP A 223 8.52 -2.56 -10.75
CA ASP A 223 9.47 -2.78 -9.67
C ASP A 223 9.46 -1.58 -8.71
N SER A 224 9.33 -1.84 -7.41
CA SER A 224 9.41 -0.87 -6.31
C SER A 224 10.81 -0.77 -5.73
#